data_AF-A0A0E3YWP1-F1
#
_entry.id   AF-A0A0E3YWP1-F1
#
_cell.length_a   1.000
_cell.length_b   1.000
_cell.length_c   1.000
_cell.angle_alpha   90.00
_cell.angle_beta   90.00
_cell.angle_gamma   90.00
#
_symmetry.space_group_name_H-M   'P 1'
#
loop_
_entity.id
_entity.type
_entity.pdbx_description
1 polymer ?
#
loop_
_entity_poly.entity_id
_entity_poly.type
_entity_poly.pdbx_seq_one_letter_code
_entity_poly.pdbx_strand_id
1 'polypeptide(L)'
;MIATADYLGQMAALEYPEKLPHLFNEFTEADDFNNVPFEQRAFPSVSAMLAATPSFWTSFVRPKMDADFGSVHKYLCLPDRPDYNPYIAAVEKNVLRISAELKKNAKPIAPR
;
A
#
# COMPACT_ATOMS: atom_id res chain seq x y z
N MET A 1 -0.03 -12.03 14.44
CA MET A 1 0.84 -10.95 14.96
C MET A 1 1.89 -10.50 13.95
N ILE A 2 2.70 -11.39 13.37
CA ILE A 2 3.76 -11.00 12.40
C ILE A 2 3.17 -10.31 11.15
N ALA A 3 2.08 -10.85 10.58
CA ALA A 3 1.45 -10.26 9.39
C ALA A 3 0.93 -8.83 9.60
N THR A 4 0.42 -8.49 10.80
CA THR A 4 -0.02 -7.12 11.12
C THR A 4 1.16 -6.16 11.18
N ALA A 5 2.26 -6.59 11.79
CA ALA A 5 3.49 -5.80 11.87
C ALA A 5 4.11 -5.61 10.49
N ASP A 6 4.04 -6.61 9.61
CA ASP A 6 4.54 -6.53 8.24
C ASP A 6 3.75 -5.52 7.41
N TYR A 7 2.42 -5.63 7.34
CA TYR A 7 1.59 -4.68 6.60
C TYR A 7 1.69 -3.25 7.16
N LEU A 8 1.54 -3.06 8.47
CA LEU A 8 1.59 -1.73 9.07
C LEU A 8 3.00 -1.13 8.98
N GLY A 9 4.05 -1.91 9.25
CA GLY A 9 5.43 -1.44 9.22
C GLY A 9 5.84 -0.97 7.82
N GLN A 10 5.52 -1.75 6.79
CA GLN A 10 5.84 -1.38 5.42
C GLN A 10 5.02 -0.18 4.94
N MET A 11 3.70 -0.20 5.10
CA MET A 11 2.82 0.83 4.56
C MET A 11 2.86 2.16 5.33
N ALA A 12 3.25 2.14 6.62
CA ALA A 12 3.38 3.35 7.44
C ALA A 12 4.71 4.09 7.24
N ALA A 13 5.70 3.46 6.59
CA ALA A 13 6.99 4.08 6.33
C ALA A 13 6.82 5.37 5.51
N LEU A 14 7.52 6.45 5.87
CA LEU A 14 7.36 7.76 5.22
C LEU A 14 7.69 7.68 3.72
N GLU A 15 8.69 6.86 3.39
CA GLU A 15 9.21 6.59 2.06
C GLU A 15 8.47 5.46 1.32
N TYR A 16 7.33 4.98 1.85
CA TYR A 16 6.56 3.92 1.22
C TYR A 16 6.17 4.24 -0.24
N PRO A 17 5.64 5.44 -0.59
CA PRO A 17 5.35 5.78 -1.98
C PRO A 17 6.58 5.67 -2.92
N GLU A 18 7.76 6.09 -2.45
CA GLU A 18 9.01 6.03 -3.19
C GLU A 18 9.58 4.61 -3.30
N LYS A 19 9.25 3.74 -2.35
CA LYS A 19 9.62 2.31 -2.38
C LYS A 19 8.78 1.49 -3.33
N LEU A 20 7.54 1.90 -3.63
CA LEU A 20 6.65 1.13 -4.50
C LEU A 20 7.26 0.80 -5.88
N PRO A 21 7.88 1.74 -6.62
CA PRO A 21 8.58 1.39 -7.86
C PRO A 21 9.67 0.33 -7.71
N HIS A 22 10.38 0.32 -6.58
CA HIS A 22 11.39 -0.70 -6.28
C HIS A 22 10.74 -2.06 -6.01
N LEU A 23 9.67 -2.08 -5.20
CA LEU A 23 8.88 -3.29 -4.95
C LEU A 23 8.30 -3.89 -6.24
N PHE A 24 7.86 -3.06 -7.19
CA PHE A 24 7.41 -3.55 -8.49
C PHE A 24 8.52 -4.26 -9.28
N ASN A 25 9.76 -3.76 -9.20
CA ASN A 25 10.89 -4.41 -9.84
C ASN A 25 11.17 -5.78 -9.19
N GLU A 26 11.05 -5.90 -7.87
CA GLU A 26 11.17 -7.18 -7.16
C GLU A 26 10.08 -8.17 -7.61
N PHE A 27 8.82 -7.72 -7.76
CA PHE A 27 7.76 -8.55 -8.34
C PHE A 27 8.09 -8.99 -9.77
N THR A 28 8.59 -8.08 -10.59
CA THR A 28 8.95 -8.38 -11.98
C THR A 28 10.08 -9.40 -12.06
N GLU A 29 11.12 -9.24 -11.23
CA GLU A 29 12.24 -10.18 -11.14
C GLU A 29 11.77 -11.57 -10.69
N ALA A 30 10.88 -11.64 -9.70
CA ALA A 30 10.29 -12.89 -9.25
C ALA A 30 9.44 -13.56 -10.34
N ASP A 31 8.60 -12.80 -11.04
CA ASP A 31 7.77 -13.29 -12.14
C ASP A 31 8.64 -13.80 -13.31
N ASP A 32 9.70 -13.08 -13.65
CA ASP A 32 10.65 -13.48 -14.69
C ASP A 32 11.39 -14.76 -14.30
N PHE A 33 11.88 -14.87 -13.06
CA PHE A 33 12.53 -16.08 -12.55
C PHE A 33 11.61 -17.31 -12.60
N ASN A 34 10.32 -17.11 -12.29
CA ASN A 34 9.31 -18.17 -12.32
C ASN A 34 8.67 -18.40 -13.71
N ASN A 35 9.11 -17.67 -14.75
CA ASN A 35 8.55 -17.70 -16.09
C ASN A 35 7.02 -17.46 -16.12
N VAL A 36 6.54 -16.54 -15.28
CA VAL A 36 5.13 -16.16 -15.21
C VAL A 36 4.73 -15.41 -16.49
N PRO A 37 3.74 -15.90 -17.25
CA PRO A 37 3.22 -15.19 -18.42
C PRO A 37 2.70 -13.80 -18.03
N PHE A 38 2.85 -12.83 -18.93
CA PHE A 38 2.47 -11.43 -18.66
C PHE A 38 1.01 -11.30 -18.20
N GLU A 39 0.11 -12.10 -18.76
CA GLU A 39 -1.33 -12.12 -18.46
C GLU A 39 -1.64 -12.62 -17.04
N GLN A 40 -0.69 -13.32 -16.40
CA GLN A 40 -0.82 -13.87 -15.05
C GLN A 40 -0.11 -13.02 -14.00
N ARG A 41 0.65 -11.99 -14.41
CA ARG A 41 1.35 -11.10 -13.48
C ARG A 41 0.36 -10.26 -12.69
N ALA A 42 0.63 -10.08 -11.40
CA ALA A 42 -0.25 -9.33 -10.50
C ALA A 42 -0.40 -7.86 -10.91
N PHE A 43 0.67 -7.27 -11.47
CA PHE A 43 0.69 -5.89 -11.89
C PHE A 43 1.32 -5.76 -13.29
N PRO A 44 0.62 -5.18 -14.28
CA PRO A 44 1.17 -4.96 -15.61
C PRO A 44 2.12 -3.75 -15.71
N SER A 45 2.14 -2.87 -14.69
CA SER A 45 3.04 -1.71 -14.61
C SER A 45 3.11 -1.13 -13.20
N VAL A 46 4.13 -0.30 -12.93
CA VAL A 46 4.26 0.49 -11.70
C VAL A 46 3.01 1.35 -11.45
N SER A 47 2.48 1.98 -12.51
CA SER A 47 1.27 2.81 -12.40
C SER A 47 0.05 1.99 -11.98
N ALA A 48 -0.08 0.76 -12.49
CA ALA A 48 -1.14 -0.16 -12.07
C ALA A 48 -1.01 -0.57 -10.60
N MET A 49 0.22 -0.81 -10.12
CA MET A 49 0.47 -1.14 -8.71
C MET A 49 0.16 0.05 -7.79
N LEU A 50 0.57 1.26 -8.18
CA LEU A 50 0.21 2.49 -7.46
C LEU A 50 -1.31 2.70 -7.42
N ALA A 51 -2.00 2.48 -8.53
CA ALA A 51 -3.46 2.59 -8.62
C ALA A 51 -4.21 1.54 -7.79
N ALA A 52 -3.64 0.35 -7.62
CA ALA A 52 -4.20 -0.71 -6.78
C ALA A 52 -3.93 -0.49 -5.28
N THR A 53 -2.93 0.31 -4.90
CA THR A 53 -2.52 0.48 -3.50
C THR A 53 -3.65 1.00 -2.57
N PRO A 54 -4.49 1.97 -2.96
CA PRO A 54 -5.62 2.41 -2.13
C PRO A 54 -6.68 1.33 -1.88
N SER A 55 -7.00 0.52 -2.90
CA SER A 55 -7.96 -0.59 -2.72
C SER A 55 -7.34 -1.73 -1.93
N PHE A 56 -6.05 -2.01 -2.12
CA PHE A 56 -5.30 -2.97 -1.29
C PHE A 56 -5.38 -2.61 0.19
N TRP A 57 -5.18 -1.33 0.55
CA TRP A 57 -5.36 -0.88 1.93
C TRP A 57 -6.79 -1.08 2.44
N THR A 58 -7.77 -0.52 1.75
CA THR A 58 -9.14 -0.40 2.24
C THR A 58 -9.94 -1.71 2.18
N SER A 59 -9.70 -2.52 1.16
CA SER A 59 -10.49 -3.71 0.85
C SER A 59 -9.81 -5.01 1.28
N PHE A 60 -8.49 -5.01 1.49
CA PHE A 60 -7.75 -6.21 1.89
C PHE A 60 -7.07 -6.05 3.26
N VAL A 61 -6.12 -5.12 3.39
CA VAL A 61 -5.29 -5.03 4.61
C VAL A 61 -6.14 -4.67 5.84
N ARG A 62 -6.96 -3.61 5.75
CA ARG A 62 -7.78 -3.14 6.88
C ARG A 62 -8.79 -4.19 7.36
N PRO A 63 -9.62 -4.81 6.50
CA PRO A 63 -10.51 -5.89 6.93
C PRO A 63 -9.77 -7.10 7.50
N LYS A 64 -8.63 -7.47 6.92
CA LYS A 64 -7.83 -8.61 7.37
C LYS A 64 -7.22 -8.39 8.76
N MET A 65 -6.83 -7.15 9.08
CA MET A 65 -6.37 -6.79 10.43
C MET A 65 -7.47 -6.91 11.48
N ASP A 66 -8.71 -6.57 11.12
CA ASP A 66 -9.85 -6.66 12.03
C ASP A 66 -10.30 -8.12 12.23
N ALA A 67 -10.44 -8.88 11.14
CA ALA A 67 -11.03 -10.22 11.14
C ALA A 67 -10.01 -11.36 11.38
N ASP A 68 -8.88 -11.34 10.67
CA ASP A 68 -7.98 -12.51 10.61
C ASP A 68 -6.82 -12.41 11.60
N PHE A 69 -6.42 -11.19 11.97
CA PHE A 69 -5.26 -10.94 12.84
C PHE A 69 -5.64 -10.56 14.28
N GLY A 70 -6.88 -10.84 14.69
CA GLY A 70 -7.35 -10.66 16.05
C GLY A 70 -7.35 -9.21 16.53
N SER A 71 -7.47 -8.24 15.61
CA SER A 71 -7.51 -6.81 15.95
C SER A 71 -6.32 -6.28 16.76
N VAL A 72 -5.14 -6.93 16.68
CA VAL A 72 -3.97 -6.58 17.52
C VAL A 72 -3.44 -5.16 17.28
N HIS A 73 -3.76 -4.55 16.13
CA HIS A 73 -3.42 -3.15 15.84
C HIS A 73 -4.04 -2.15 16.83
N LYS A 74 -5.12 -2.52 17.55
CA LYS A 74 -5.74 -1.67 18.59
C LYS A 74 -4.80 -1.44 19.79
N TYR A 75 -3.86 -2.35 20.04
CA TYR A 75 -2.84 -2.18 21.08
C TYR A 75 -1.73 -1.20 20.69
N LEU A 76 -1.68 -0.78 19.43
CA LEU A 76 -0.74 0.22 18.94
C LEU A 76 -1.32 1.65 19.03
N CYS A 77 -2.54 1.80 19.54
CA CYS A 77 -3.10 3.12 19.83
C CYS A 77 -2.32 3.82 20.94
N LEU A 78 -2.29 5.15 20.92
CA LEU A 78 -1.61 5.91 21.96
C LEU A 78 -2.33 5.74 23.32
N PRO A 79 -1.60 5.63 24.45
CA PRO A 79 -2.21 5.47 25.76
C PRO A 79 -3.18 6.61 26.13
N ASP A 80 -2.90 7.82 25.68
CA ASP A 80 -3.70 9.03 25.89
C ASP A 80 -4.76 9.27 24.79
N ARG A 81 -4.74 8.47 23.71
CA ARG A 81 -5.70 8.53 22.60
C ARG A 81 -6.05 7.12 22.10
N PRO A 82 -6.95 6.39 22.79
CA PRO A 82 -7.26 5.00 22.48
C PRO A 82 -7.92 4.78 21.12
N ASP A 83 -8.46 5.84 20.52
CA ASP A 83 -9.04 5.88 19.17
C ASP A 83 -8.02 6.20 18.07
N TYR A 84 -6.79 6.59 18.43
CA TYR A 84 -5.75 7.00 17.49
C TYR A 84 -4.60 6.00 17.42
N ASN A 85 -4.43 5.39 16.24
CA ASN A 85 -3.28 4.57 15.91
C ASN A 85 -2.33 5.34 14.95
N PRO A 86 -1.10 5.70 15.38
CA PRO A 86 -0.17 6.49 14.57
C PRO A 86 0.26 5.78 13.28
N TYR A 87 0.33 4.44 13.28
CA TYR A 87 0.67 3.67 12.09
C TYR A 87 -0.45 3.70 11.07
N ILE A 88 -1.71 3.53 11.50
CA ILE A 88 -2.87 3.66 10.61
C ILE A 88 -2.92 5.06 9.98
N ALA A 89 -2.73 6.10 10.78
CA ALA A 89 -2.70 7.48 10.29
C ALA A 89 -1.57 7.71 9.26
N ALA A 90 -0.39 7.13 9.49
CA ALA A 90 0.73 7.19 8.54
C ALA A 90 0.43 6.46 7.23
N VAL A 91 -0.17 5.26 7.29
CA VAL A 91 -0.62 4.53 6.10
C VAL A 91 -1.62 5.35 5.30
N GLU A 92 -2.64 5.91 5.96
CA GLU A 92 -3.66 6.72 5.31
C GLU A 92 -3.06 7.96 4.64
N LYS A 93 -2.09 8.62 5.28
CA LYS A 93 -1.33 9.74 4.69
C LYS A 93 -0.59 9.31 3.43
N ASN A 94 0.07 8.16 3.44
CA ASN A 94 0.79 7.64 2.27
C ASN A 94 -0.15 7.27 1.13
N VAL A 95 -1.27 6.60 1.43
CA VAL A 95 -2.31 6.25 0.45
C VAL A 95 -2.92 7.50 -0.19
N LEU A 96 -3.16 8.56 0.60
CA LEU A 96 -3.62 9.85 0.08
C LEU A 96 -2.60 10.51 -0.84
N ARG A 97 -1.31 10.44 -0.48
CA ARG A 97 -0.22 10.96 -1.31
C ARG A 97 -0.15 10.26 -2.67
N ILE A 98 -0.17 8.93 -2.68
CA ILE A 98 -0.21 8.12 -3.91
C ILE A 98 -1.43 8.51 -4.77
N SER A 99 -2.60 8.61 -4.15
CA SER A 99 -3.83 9.00 -4.83
C SER A 99 -3.75 10.41 -5.45
N ALA A 100 -3.08 11.35 -4.78
CA ALA A 100 -2.86 12.70 -5.28
C ALA A 100 -1.87 12.73 -6.45
N GLU A 101 -0.80 11.94 -6.39
CA GLU A 101 0.19 11.80 -7.46
C GLU A 101 -0.44 11.20 -8.73
N LEU A 102 -1.26 10.16 -8.59
CA LEU A 102 -2.03 9.58 -9.70
C LEU A 102 -2.97 10.61 -10.35
N LYS A 103 -3.68 11.42 -9.55
CA LYS A 103 -4.55 12.49 -10.07
C LYS A 103 -3.78 13.59 -10.80
N LYS A 104 -2.57 13.93 -10.35
CA LYS A 104 -1.71 14.90 -11.05
C LYS A 104 -1.28 14.35 -12.41
N ASN A 105 -0.89 13.09 -12.47
CA ASN A 105 -0.42 12.43 -13.69
C ASN A 105 -1.56 12.13 -14.68
N ALA A 106 -2.82 12.05 -14.21
CA ALA A 106 -4.00 11.84 -15.04
C ALA A 106 -4.57 13.13 -15.68
N LYS A 107 -4.11 14.32 -15.28
CA LYS A 107 -4.64 15.58 -15.83
C LYS A 107 -3.99 15.86 -17.19
N PRO A 108 -4.75 15.99 -18.30
CA PRO A 108 -4.17 16.30 -19.60
C PRO A 108 -3.49 17.68 -19.57
N ILE A 109 -2.35 17.79 -20.24
CA ILE A 109 -1.71 19.08 -20.55
C ILE A 109 -2.74 19.91 -21.32
N ALA A 110 -3.15 21.05 -20.76
CA ALA A 110 -4.07 21.95 -21.44
C ALA A 110 -3.44 22.38 -22.79
N PRO A 111 -4.19 22.37 -23.90
CA PRO A 111 -3.67 22.86 -25.17
C PRO A 111 -3.33 24.35 -25.01
N ARG A 112 -2.10 24.72 -25.41
CA ARG A 112 -1.68 26.13 -25.58
C ARG A 112 -2.41 26.77 -26.74
#